data_AF-X0IM84-F1
#
_entry.id   AF-X0IM84-F1
#
_cell.length_a   1.000
_cell.length_b   1.000
_cell.length_c   1.000
_cell.angle_alpha   90.00
_cell.angle_beta   90.00
_cell.angle_gamma   90.00
#
_symmetry.space_group_name_H-M   'P 1'
#
loop_
_entity.id
_entity.type
_entity.pdbx_description
1 polymer ?
#
loop_
_entity_poly.entity_id
_entity_poly.type
_entity_poly.pdbx_seq_one_letter_code
_entity_poly.pdbx_strand_id
1 'polypeptide(L)'
;MFGASTTFRIAARVFLYSLVPGFNPRQPCHMDLAEKLTTVLQHIPSGPHGFDRNLTWVYLIGGSISVPGSSFRSLFEDRLAQLGDSAKVGNIGRVATLIVEVWSQNDRLSVQSTPYIHWRDVMESKGWDFLFV
;
A
#
# COMPACT_ATOMS: atom_id res chain seq x y z
N MET A 1 5.72 7.31 21.18
CA MET A 1 5.46 7.99 19.90
C MET A 1 6.64 7.78 18.93
N PHE A 2 7.00 6.53 18.56
CA PHE A 2 8.21 6.24 17.76
C PHE A 2 7.96 5.45 16.46
N GLY A 3 6.70 5.13 16.10
CA GLY A 3 6.39 4.31 14.93
C GLY A 3 6.36 5.07 13.59
N ALA A 4 5.87 6.32 13.58
CA ALA A 4 5.59 7.05 12.34
C ALA A 4 6.84 7.23 11.45
N SER A 5 7.93 7.77 11.98
CA SER A 5 9.19 7.93 11.22
C SER A 5 9.73 6.61 10.66
N THR A 6 9.53 5.50 11.37
CA THR A 6 9.96 4.17 10.91
C THR A 6 9.10 3.68 9.73
N THR A 7 7.78 3.84 9.79
CA THR A 7 6.90 3.46 8.66
C THR A 7 7.22 4.21 7.38
N PHE A 8 7.44 5.54 7.46
CA PHE A 8 7.83 6.34 6.30
C PHE A 8 9.19 5.92 5.73
N ARG A 9 10.18 5.59 6.58
CA ARG A 9 11.48 5.09 6.13
C ARG A 9 11.38 3.76 5.41
N ILE A 10 10.56 2.83 5.92
CA ILE A 10 10.33 1.54 5.26
C ILE A 10 9.58 1.74 3.93
N ALA A 11 8.52 2.55 3.92
CA ALA A 11 7.78 2.87 2.71
C ALA A 11 8.66 3.55 1.65
N ALA A 12 9.50 4.52 2.03
CA ALA A 12 10.47 5.13 1.12
C ALA A 12 11.42 4.09 0.49
N ARG A 13 11.90 3.13 1.29
CA ARG A 13 12.73 2.04 0.77
C ARG A 13 11.97 1.15 -0.22
N VAL A 14 10.72 0.81 0.08
CA VAL A 14 9.85 0.06 -0.83
C VAL A 14 9.64 0.82 -2.14
N PHE A 15 9.32 2.11 -2.07
CA PHE A 15 9.13 2.96 -3.24
C PHE A 15 10.38 3.00 -4.12
N LEU A 16 11.57 3.13 -3.52
CA LEU A 16 12.82 3.13 -4.28
C LEU A 16 13.05 1.79 -5.01
N TYR A 17 12.73 0.66 -4.38
CA TYR A 17 12.81 -0.64 -5.05
C TYR A 17 11.79 -0.77 -6.19
N SER A 18 10.58 -0.23 -6.04
CA SER A 18 9.54 -0.33 -7.08
C SER A 18 9.86 0.45 -8.35
N LEU A 19 10.87 1.33 -8.34
CA LEU A 19 11.35 2.06 -9.52
C LEU A 19 12.44 1.32 -10.30
N VAL A 20 12.98 0.22 -9.76
CA VAL A 20 14.07 -0.51 -10.41
C VAL A 20 13.51 -1.45 -11.49
N PRO A 21 14.09 -1.49 -12.71
CA PRO A 21 13.69 -2.44 -13.74
C PRO A 21 13.77 -3.89 -13.24
N GLY A 22 12.73 -4.69 -13.54
CA GLY A 22 12.64 -6.07 -13.07
C GLY A 22 12.17 -6.23 -11.63
N PHE A 23 11.67 -5.15 -11.00
CA PHE A 23 11.02 -5.23 -9.69
C PHE A 23 9.92 -6.29 -9.68
N ASN A 24 9.93 -7.11 -8.63
CA ASN A 24 8.91 -8.13 -8.40
C ASN A 24 8.54 -8.18 -6.91
N PRO A 25 7.30 -7.86 -6.53
CA PRO A 25 6.86 -7.84 -5.12
C PRO A 25 6.86 -9.23 -4.46
N ARG A 26 6.90 -10.32 -5.25
CA ARG A 26 6.97 -11.70 -4.75
C ARG A 26 8.39 -12.16 -4.42
N GLN A 27 9.41 -11.33 -4.68
CA GLN A 27 10.76 -11.66 -4.23
C GLN A 27 10.83 -11.60 -2.69
N PRO A 28 11.49 -12.57 -2.02
CA PRO A 28 11.52 -12.66 -0.56
C PRO A 28 11.93 -11.36 0.14
N CYS A 29 12.93 -10.65 -0.40
CA CYS A 29 13.40 -9.39 0.17
C CYS A 29 12.33 -8.28 0.20
N HIS A 30 11.42 -8.25 -0.79
CA HIS A 30 10.34 -7.28 -0.85
C HIS A 30 9.15 -7.69 0.03
N MET A 31 8.87 -9.00 0.09
CA MET A 31 7.88 -9.55 1.02
C MET A 31 8.27 -9.28 2.48
N ASP A 32 9.54 -9.47 2.84
CA ASP A 32 10.06 -9.15 4.17
C ASP A 32 9.93 -7.66 4.52
N LEU A 33 10.08 -6.77 3.53
CA LEU A 33 9.89 -5.33 3.72
C LEU A 33 8.41 -4.99 3.95
N ALA A 34 7.49 -5.61 3.21
CA ALA A 34 6.06 -5.47 3.43
C ALA A 34 5.66 -5.97 4.83
N GLU A 35 6.17 -7.14 5.26
CA GLU A 35 5.90 -7.70 6.59
C GLU A 35 6.44 -6.80 7.71
N LYS A 36 7.67 -6.28 7.57
CA LYS A 36 8.23 -5.30 8.50
C LYS A 36 7.37 -4.04 8.58
N LEU A 37 6.87 -3.55 7.44
CA LEU A 37 5.98 -2.40 7.42
C LEU A 37 4.67 -2.71 8.17
N THR A 38 4.07 -3.88 7.94
CA THR A 38 2.87 -4.34 8.65
C THR A 38 3.10 -4.36 10.16
N THR A 39 4.20 -4.97 10.61
CA THR A 39 4.55 -5.06 12.04
C THR A 39 4.66 -3.68 12.66
N VAL A 40 5.33 -2.72 12.03
CA VAL A 40 5.44 -1.36 12.58
C VAL A 40 4.07 -0.67 12.59
N LEU A 41 3.26 -0.84 11.54
CA LEU A 41 1.92 -0.27 11.47
C LEU A 41 1.03 -0.79 12.61
N GLN A 42 1.07 -2.07 12.98
CA GLN A 42 0.27 -2.63 14.09
C GLN A 42 0.43 -1.87 15.42
N HIS A 43 1.56 -1.19 15.63
CA HIS A 43 1.83 -0.40 16.82
C HIS A 43 1.37 1.06 16.73
N ILE A 44 0.80 1.49 15.60
CA ILE A 44 0.30 2.85 15.40
C ILE A 44 -1.23 2.86 15.56
N PRO A 45 -1.78 3.72 16.45
CA PRO A 45 -3.22 3.85 16.63
C PRO A 45 -3.96 4.10 15.32
N SER A 46 -5.03 3.34 15.09
CA SER A 46 -5.93 3.41 13.95
C SER A 46 -7.32 3.94 14.33
N GLY A 47 -8.18 4.12 13.34
CA GLY A 47 -9.56 4.56 13.49
C GLY A 47 -9.70 6.10 13.50
N PRO A 48 -10.90 6.62 13.82
CA PRO A 48 -11.23 8.03 13.67
C PRO A 48 -10.35 8.98 14.49
N HIS A 49 -9.79 8.49 15.59
CA HIS A 49 -8.87 9.22 16.48
C HIS A 49 -7.41 8.76 16.35
N GLY A 50 -7.11 7.90 15.37
CA GLY A 50 -5.79 7.38 15.08
C GLY A 50 -5.01 8.23 14.07
N PHE A 51 -3.97 7.63 13.50
CA PHE A 51 -3.04 8.30 12.58
C PHE A 51 -3.21 7.88 11.11
N ASP A 52 -4.24 7.10 10.77
CA ASP A 52 -4.38 6.51 9.42
C ASP A 52 -4.36 7.58 8.31
N ARG A 53 -4.96 8.75 8.55
CA ARG A 53 -4.95 9.87 7.60
C ARG A 53 -3.53 10.36 7.29
N ASN A 54 -2.65 10.41 8.29
CA ASN A 54 -1.24 10.78 8.11
C ASN A 54 -0.41 9.69 7.44
N LEU A 55 -0.93 8.46 7.37
CA LEU A 55 -0.25 7.30 6.80
C LEU A 55 -0.75 6.98 5.39
N THR A 56 -1.58 7.83 4.79
CA THR A 56 -2.16 7.61 3.45
C THR A 56 -1.12 7.22 2.40
N TRP A 57 0.00 7.92 2.33
CA TRP A 57 1.09 7.58 1.41
C TRP A 57 1.78 6.25 1.78
N VAL A 58 1.97 5.98 3.08
CA VAL A 58 2.52 4.71 3.56
C VAL A 58 1.62 3.54 3.14
N TYR A 59 0.30 3.70 3.22
CA TYR A 59 -0.66 2.71 2.75
C TYR A 59 -0.59 2.50 1.25
N LEU A 60 -0.50 3.58 0.45
CA LEU A 60 -0.33 3.46 -0.99
C LEU A 60 0.91 2.62 -1.33
N ILE A 61 2.05 2.95 -0.74
CA ILE A 61 3.30 2.26 -1.06
C ILE A 61 3.26 0.79 -0.60
N GLY A 62 2.92 0.53 0.66
CA GLY A 62 2.82 -0.83 1.18
C GLY A 62 1.75 -1.67 0.48
N GLY A 63 0.59 -1.07 0.19
CA GLY A 63 -0.52 -1.71 -0.49
C GLY A 63 -0.19 -2.05 -1.92
N SER A 64 0.50 -1.17 -2.64
CA SER A 64 0.87 -1.39 -4.04
C SER A 64 1.73 -2.64 -4.24
N ILE A 65 2.65 -2.93 -3.30
CA ILE A 65 3.53 -4.10 -3.38
C ILE A 65 2.98 -5.34 -2.65
N SER A 66 1.82 -5.22 -1.99
CA SER A 66 1.26 -6.32 -1.22
C SER A 66 0.66 -7.40 -2.14
N VAL A 67 0.90 -8.66 -1.80
CA VAL A 67 0.48 -9.82 -2.60
C VAL A 67 -0.72 -10.54 -1.94
N PRO A 68 -1.47 -11.39 -2.68
CA PRO A 68 -2.56 -12.16 -2.10
C PRO A 68 -2.12 -12.96 -0.88
N GLY A 69 -2.92 -12.89 0.19
CA GLY A 69 -2.63 -13.56 1.47
C GLY A 69 -1.57 -12.87 2.35
N SER A 70 -1.02 -11.71 1.94
CA SER A 70 -0.09 -10.97 2.80
C SER A 70 -0.81 -10.31 3.98
N SER A 71 -0.11 -10.27 5.13
CA SER A 71 -0.58 -9.63 6.37
C SER A 71 -0.93 -8.15 6.18
N PHE A 72 -0.27 -7.48 5.24
CA PHE A 72 -0.51 -6.08 4.92
C PHE A 72 -1.94 -5.85 4.41
N ARG A 73 -2.45 -6.72 3.52
CA ARG A 73 -3.80 -6.56 2.97
C ARG A 73 -4.85 -6.66 4.06
N SER A 74 -4.76 -7.67 4.92
CA SER A 74 -5.65 -7.83 6.08
C SER A 74 -5.56 -6.64 7.04
N LEU A 75 -4.36 -6.17 7.38
CA LEU A 75 -4.18 -4.99 8.23
C LEU A 75 -4.80 -3.73 7.60
N PHE A 76 -4.66 -3.54 6.30
CA PHE A 76 -5.22 -2.39 5.61
C PHE A 76 -6.75 -2.41 5.60
N GLU A 77 -7.35 -3.56 5.29
CA GLU A 77 -8.80 -3.78 5.34
C GLU A 77 -9.36 -3.52 6.74
N ASP A 78 -8.72 -4.05 7.78
CA ASP A 78 -9.11 -3.81 9.18
C ASP A 78 -9.06 -2.33 9.56
N ARG A 79 -8.07 -1.58 9.05
CA ARG A 79 -7.94 -0.14 9.29
C ARG A 79 -9.01 0.67 8.57
N LEU A 80 -9.33 0.31 7.33
CA LEU A 80 -10.44 0.94 6.60
C LEU A 80 -11.77 0.67 7.31
N ALA A 81 -11.99 -0.54 7.81
CA ALA A 81 -13.18 -0.89 8.58
C ALA A 81 -13.30 -0.05 9.87
N GLN A 82 -12.20 0.14 10.60
CA GLN A 82 -12.17 0.99 11.81
C GLN A 82 -12.48 2.46 11.52
N LEU A 83 -12.08 2.98 10.36
CA LEU A 83 -12.39 4.34 9.93
C LEU A 83 -13.86 4.53 9.51
N GLY A 84 -14.56 3.46 9.15
CA GLY A 84 -15.95 3.50 8.70
C GLY A 84 -16.15 4.45 7.52
N ASP A 85 -17.15 5.33 7.59
CA ASP A 85 -17.45 6.26 6.50
C ASP A 85 -16.31 7.26 6.22
N SER A 86 -15.43 7.52 7.19
CA SER A 86 -14.24 8.35 6.96
C SER A 86 -13.26 7.73 5.95
N ALA A 87 -13.28 6.40 5.75
CA ALA A 87 -12.46 5.74 4.74
C ALA A 87 -12.95 5.99 3.31
N LYS A 88 -14.20 6.42 3.12
CA LYS A 88 -14.81 6.61 1.79
C LYS A 88 -14.52 7.97 1.17
N VAL A 89 -13.95 8.90 1.94
CA VAL A 89 -13.76 10.30 1.54
C VAL A 89 -12.30 10.75 1.63
N GLY A 90 -11.90 11.67 0.77
CA GLY A 90 -10.56 12.26 0.75
C GLY A 90 -9.46 11.31 0.26
N ASN A 91 -8.21 11.60 0.63
CA ASN A 91 -7.04 10.90 0.11
C ASN A 91 -7.01 9.41 0.50
N ILE A 92 -7.50 9.05 1.68
CA ILE A 92 -7.52 7.66 2.13
C ILE A 92 -8.46 6.79 1.27
N GLY A 93 -9.63 7.30 0.90
CA GLY A 93 -10.57 6.58 0.02
C GLY A 93 -10.05 6.47 -1.41
N ARG A 94 -9.38 7.51 -1.92
CA ARG A 94 -8.67 7.45 -3.20
C ARG A 94 -7.55 6.42 -3.19
N VAL A 95 -6.76 6.36 -2.11
CA VAL A 95 -5.72 5.34 -1.94
C VAL A 95 -6.31 3.94 -1.87
N ALA A 96 -7.38 3.73 -1.10
CA ALA A 96 -8.06 2.44 -1.04
C ALA A 96 -8.56 1.99 -2.42
N THR A 97 -9.19 2.91 -3.17
CA THR A 97 -9.66 2.66 -4.53
C THR A 97 -8.51 2.26 -5.46
N LEU A 98 -7.41 3.01 -5.42
CA LEU A 98 -6.24 2.76 -6.25
C LEU A 98 -5.57 1.42 -5.90
N ILE A 99 -5.39 1.12 -4.61
CA ILE A 99 -4.80 -0.13 -4.14
C ILE A 99 -5.64 -1.34 -4.61
N VAL A 100 -6.97 -1.28 -4.46
CA VAL A 100 -7.87 -2.36 -4.91
C VAL A 100 -7.74 -2.58 -6.42
N GLU A 101 -7.60 -1.53 -7.22
CA GLU A 101 -7.37 -1.66 -8.66
C GLU A 101 -5.99 -2.27 -8.95
N VAL A 102 -4.94 -1.85 -8.25
CA VAL A 102 -3.58 -2.44 -8.36
C VAL A 102 -3.62 -3.93 -8.05
N TRP A 103 -4.34 -4.35 -7.01
CA TRP A 103 -4.52 -5.76 -6.67
C TRP A 103 -5.27 -6.51 -7.77
N SER A 104 -6.41 -5.96 -8.23
CA SER A 104 -7.21 -6.57 -9.29
C SER A 104 -6.39 -6.86 -10.56
N GLN A 105 -5.48 -5.97 -10.93
CA GLN A 105 -4.62 -6.16 -12.10
C GLN A 105 -3.45 -7.12 -11.81
N ASN A 106 -2.71 -6.92 -10.71
CA ASN A 106 -1.52 -7.72 -10.41
C ASN A 106 -1.85 -9.15 -9.95
N ASP A 107 -3.01 -9.41 -9.36
CA ASP A 107 -3.38 -10.75 -8.89
C ASP A 107 -3.75 -11.69 -10.04
N ARG A 108 -4.13 -11.14 -11.20
CA ARG A 108 -4.42 -11.89 -12.43
C ARG A 108 -3.16 -12.25 -13.22
N LEU A 109 -2.04 -11.60 -12.90
CA LEU A 109 -0.77 -11.86 -13.56
C LEU A 109 -0.25 -13.23 -13.18
N SER A 110 0.17 -14.01 -14.18
CA SER A 110 0.83 -15.29 -13.91
C SER A 110 2.15 -15.02 -13.19
N VAL A 111 2.47 -15.87 -12.21
CA VAL A 111 3.68 -15.73 -11.38
C VAL A 111 4.98 -15.72 -12.21
N GLN A 112 4.92 -16.15 -13.47
CA GLN A 112 6.09 -16.55 -14.26
C GLN A 112 6.44 -15.65 -15.45
N SER A 113 5.65 -14.64 -15.86
CA SER A 113 5.94 -13.97 -17.15
C SER A 113 5.57 -12.50 -17.32
N THR A 114 4.81 -11.88 -16.41
CA THR A 114 4.38 -10.49 -16.60
C THR A 114 5.01 -9.56 -15.55
N PRO A 115 5.54 -8.41 -15.97
CA PRO A 115 6.10 -7.42 -15.05
C PRO A 115 5.01 -6.91 -14.11
N TYR A 116 5.39 -6.62 -12.87
CA TYR A 116 4.53 -5.95 -11.91
C TYR A 116 3.98 -4.63 -12.49
N ILE A 117 2.67 -4.43 -12.39
CA ILE A 117 2.00 -3.20 -12.84
C ILE A 117 2.09 -2.18 -11.70
N HIS A 118 2.78 -1.07 -11.95
CA HIS A 118 3.01 -0.04 -10.94
C HIS A 118 1.74 0.81 -10.75
N TRP A 119 1.48 1.30 -9.54
CA TRP A 119 0.28 2.08 -9.22
C TRP A 119 0.14 3.35 -10.07
N ARG A 120 1.25 3.92 -10.52
CA ARG A 120 1.25 5.07 -11.45
C ARG A 120 0.68 4.70 -12.81
N ASP A 121 1.03 3.53 -13.33
CA ASP A 121 0.52 3.03 -14.61
C ASP A 121 -0.98 2.74 -14.51
N VAL A 122 -1.44 2.25 -13.34
CA VAL A 122 -2.87 2.10 -13.05
C VAL A 122 -3.58 3.45 -13.10
N MET A 123 -3.05 4.48 -12.42
CA MET A 123 -3.64 5.82 -12.46
C MET A 123 -3.67 6.38 -13.88
N GLU A 124 -2.57 6.25 -14.63
CA GLU A 124 -2.48 6.71 -16.02
C GLU A 124 -3.52 6.01 -16.90
N SER A 125 -3.62 4.68 -16.81
CA SER A 125 -4.59 3.89 -17.59
C SER A 125 -6.05 4.25 -17.31
N LYS A 126 -6.35 4.75 -16.11
CA LYS A 126 -7.70 5.15 -15.68
C LYS A 126 -7.95 6.65 -15.85
N GLY A 127 -6.94 7.44 -16.25
CA GLY A 127 -7.02 8.90 -16.28
C GLY A 127 -7.18 9.54 -14.91
N TRP A 128 -6.65 8.93 -13.85
CA TRP A 128 -6.72 9.46 -12.49
C TRP A 128 -5.54 10.39 -12.17
N ASP A 129 -5.86 11.53 -11.56
CA ASP A 129 -4.92 12.61 -11.18
C ASP A 129 -4.84 12.78 -9.65
N PHE A 130 -4.92 11.68 -8.90
CA PHE A 130 -4.97 11.73 -7.44
C PHE A 130 -3.71 12.37 -6.85
N LEU A 131 -3.90 13.48 -6.12
CA LEU A 131 -2.87 14.11 -5.30
C LEU A 131 -2.90 13.50 -3.91
N PHE A 132 -1.85 12.76 -3.56
CA PHE A 132 -1.68 12.11 -2.26
C PHE A 132 -0.71 12.89 -1.35
N VAL A 133 -0.81 14.22 -1.38
CA VAL A 133 -0.06 15.16 -0.52
C VAL A 133 -0.89 15.62 0.65
#